data_AF-A0A3B8PWF7-F1
#
_entry.id   AF-A0A3B8PWF7-F1
#
_cell.length_a   1.000
_cell.length_b   1.000
_cell.length_c   1.000
_cell.angle_alpha   90.00
_cell.angle_beta   90.00
_cell.angle_gamma   90.00
#
_symmetry.space_group_name_H-M   'P 1'
#
loop_
_entity.id
_entity.type
_entity.pdbx_description
1 polymer ?
#
loop_
_entity_poly.entity_id
_entity_poly.type
_entity_poly.pdbx_seq_one_letter_code
_entity_poly.pdbx_strand_id
1 'polypeptide(L)'
;MSLFDPASVRQAVAAFTPRRPQKFQDLSSAKEVIVELRQKRASYRAIADLLTQHCLPISKTAVAAYCHEILGEIVRPRRRPNRKRPGSVPDTDPRGRGEVTATAGAEPVLPDTGDVAAPPRPRGPRIAQVRMLNPQTP
;
A
#
# COMPACT_ATOMS: atom_id res chain seq x y z
N MET A 1 16.74 16.57 -57.63
CA MET A 1 15.68 16.46 -56.59
C MET A 1 15.21 15.02 -56.55
N SER A 2 15.11 14.40 -55.39
CA SER A 2 14.63 13.01 -55.27
C SER A 2 13.14 12.94 -55.62
N LEU A 3 12.80 12.23 -56.70
CA LEU A 3 11.42 12.02 -57.10
C LEU A 3 10.69 11.23 -56.01
N PHE A 4 9.59 11.78 -55.49
CA PHE A 4 8.81 11.13 -54.42
C PHE A 4 8.01 9.97 -55.01
N ASP A 5 8.51 8.74 -54.87
CA ASP A 5 7.80 7.55 -55.34
C ASP A 5 6.75 7.07 -54.31
N PRO A 6 5.44 7.14 -54.63
CA PRO A 6 4.40 6.67 -53.73
C PRO A 6 4.40 5.14 -53.54
N ALA A 7 5.00 4.35 -54.43
CA ALA A 7 5.10 2.90 -54.27
C ALA A 7 6.10 2.53 -53.17
N SER A 8 7.33 3.08 -53.22
CA SER A 8 8.34 2.97 -52.17
C SER A 8 7.82 3.42 -50.81
N VAL A 9 7.08 4.54 -50.74
CA VAL A 9 6.47 5.02 -49.48
C VAL A 9 5.42 4.04 -48.96
N ARG A 10 4.56 3.46 -49.81
CA ARG A 10 3.60 2.43 -49.38
C ARG A 10 4.29 1.16 -48.88
N GLN A 11 5.39 0.75 -49.51
CA GLN A 11 6.20 -0.38 -49.05
C GLN A 11 6.87 -0.08 -47.70
N ALA A 12 7.39 1.13 -47.49
CA ALA A 12 7.94 1.56 -46.21
C ALA A 12 6.87 1.60 -45.10
N VAL A 13 5.64 2.04 -45.40
CA VAL A 13 4.50 2.01 -44.46
C VAL A 13 4.07 0.57 -44.16
N ALA A 14 4.05 -0.33 -45.14
CA ALA A 14 3.76 -1.75 -44.91
C ALA A 14 4.83 -2.46 -44.08
N ALA A 15 6.11 -2.07 -44.23
CA ALA A 15 7.21 -2.55 -43.41
C ALA A 15 7.33 -1.85 -42.05
N PHE A 16 6.63 -0.72 -41.84
CA PHE A 16 6.67 0.04 -40.59
C PHE A 16 5.92 -0.70 -39.47
N THR A 17 6.62 -1.62 -38.83
CA THR A 17 6.21 -2.15 -37.53
C THR A 17 6.63 -1.13 -36.47
N PRO A 18 5.69 -0.50 -35.72
CA PRO A 18 6.05 0.40 -34.64
C PRO A 18 6.81 -0.38 -33.56
N ARG A 19 8.14 -0.22 -33.56
CA ARG A 19 9.04 -0.94 -32.64
C ARG A 19 8.70 -0.55 -31.21
N ARG A 20 7.96 -1.40 -30.51
CA ARG A 20 7.69 -1.22 -29.08
C ARG A 20 9.04 -1.05 -28.37
N PRO A 21 9.31 0.08 -27.69
CA PRO A 21 10.51 0.21 -26.89
C PRO A 21 10.44 -0.88 -25.81
N GLN A 22 11.40 -1.80 -25.83
CA GLN A 22 11.41 -2.91 -24.91
C GLN A 22 11.71 -2.35 -23.52
N LYS A 23 10.71 -2.46 -22.61
CA LYS A 23 10.85 -1.95 -21.24
C LYS A 23 12.14 -2.51 -20.64
N PHE A 24 12.93 -1.62 -20.03
CA PHE A 24 14.17 -1.97 -19.37
C PHE A 24 15.27 -2.55 -20.28
N GLN A 25 15.27 -2.29 -21.59
CA GLN A 25 16.37 -2.73 -22.47
C GLN A 25 17.74 -2.29 -21.94
N ASP A 26 17.86 -1.04 -21.51
CA ASP A 26 19.06 -0.44 -20.91
C ASP A 26 19.49 -1.07 -19.57
N LEU A 27 18.53 -1.67 -18.85
CA LEU A 27 18.74 -2.37 -17.58
C LEU A 27 18.90 -3.89 -17.77
N SER A 28 18.57 -4.41 -18.96
CA SER A 28 18.71 -5.83 -19.29
C SER A 28 20.16 -6.23 -19.55
N SER A 29 20.98 -5.32 -20.10
CA SER A 29 22.43 -5.47 -20.24
C SER A 29 23.13 -5.48 -18.87
N ALA A 30 22.70 -4.63 -17.93
CA ALA A 30 23.23 -4.55 -16.58
C ALA A 30 22.62 -5.57 -15.59
N LYS A 31 21.87 -6.57 -16.08
CA LYS A 31 21.10 -7.52 -15.24
C LYS A 31 21.96 -8.17 -14.17
N GLU A 32 23.10 -8.72 -14.54
CA GLU A 32 23.96 -9.50 -13.64
C GLU A 32 24.55 -8.61 -12.53
N VAL A 33 24.99 -7.41 -12.88
CA VAL A 33 25.46 -6.38 -11.93
C VAL A 33 24.36 -6.01 -10.93
N ILE A 34 23.11 -5.82 -11.40
CA ILE A 34 21.97 -5.52 -10.52
C ILE A 34 21.68 -6.70 -9.59
N VAL A 35 21.72 -7.94 -10.09
CA VAL A 35 21.53 -9.16 -9.30
C VAL A 35 22.60 -9.25 -8.20
N GLU A 36 23.87 -9.07 -8.52
CA GLU A 36 24.96 -9.08 -7.53
C GLU A 36 24.78 -8.01 -6.46
N LEU A 37 24.42 -6.78 -6.86
CA LEU A 37 24.19 -5.69 -5.92
C LEU A 37 22.99 -5.97 -5.00
N ARG A 38 21.93 -6.62 -5.50
CA ARG A 38 20.80 -7.07 -4.66
C ARG A 38 21.17 -8.24 -3.73
N GLN A 39 22.00 -9.18 -4.18
CA GLN A 39 22.57 -10.22 -3.31
C GLN A 39 23.39 -9.60 -2.16
N LYS A 40 24.22 -8.59 -2.47
CA LYS A 40 24.96 -7.74 -1.51
C LYS A 40 24.05 -6.79 -0.70
N ARG A 41 22.73 -6.89 -0.83
CA ARG A 41 21.68 -6.07 -0.19
C ARG A 41 21.82 -4.55 -0.40
N ALA A 42 22.45 -4.13 -1.49
CA ALA A 42 22.55 -2.72 -1.86
C ALA A 42 21.15 -2.10 -2.05
N SER A 43 20.98 -0.87 -1.60
CA SER A 43 19.71 -0.15 -1.75
C SER A 43 19.46 0.25 -3.21
N TYR A 44 18.20 0.38 -3.62
CA TYR A 44 17.86 0.85 -4.97
C TYR A 44 18.43 2.24 -5.32
N ARG A 45 18.77 3.08 -4.32
CA ARG A 45 19.49 4.34 -4.57
C ARG A 45 20.95 4.04 -4.93
N ALA A 46 21.68 3.33 -4.07
CA ALA A 46 23.07 2.97 -4.33
C ALA A 46 23.27 2.25 -5.68
N ILE A 47 22.32 1.39 -6.08
CA ILE A 47 22.33 0.74 -7.40
C ILE A 47 22.13 1.77 -8.52
N ALA A 48 21.16 2.67 -8.41
CA ALA A 48 20.93 3.72 -9.40
C ALA A 48 22.11 4.69 -9.51
N ASP A 49 22.72 5.05 -8.39
CA ASP A 49 23.88 5.95 -8.31
C ASP A 49 25.10 5.30 -8.99
N LEU A 50 25.37 4.00 -8.74
CA LEU A 50 26.44 3.23 -9.39
C LEU A 50 26.20 3.02 -10.89
N LEU A 51 24.98 2.66 -11.30
CA LEU A 51 24.62 2.52 -12.72
C LEU A 51 24.74 3.85 -13.47
N THR A 52 24.42 4.98 -12.81
CA THR A 52 24.58 6.33 -13.37
C THR A 52 26.05 6.71 -13.57
N GLN A 53 26.97 6.16 -12.77
CA GLN A 53 28.42 6.39 -12.92
C GLN A 53 29.05 5.57 -14.06
N HIS A 54 28.53 4.36 -14.35
CA HIS A 54 29.24 3.38 -15.20
C HIS A 54 28.48 2.89 -16.43
N CYS A 55 27.14 2.92 -16.41
CA CYS A 55 26.33 2.33 -17.47
C CYS A 55 25.56 3.43 -18.21
N LEU A 56 24.51 3.98 -17.58
CA LEU A 56 23.63 5.01 -18.11
C LEU A 56 22.94 5.75 -16.94
N PRO A 57 22.55 7.03 -17.11
CA PRO A 57 21.79 7.76 -16.08
C PRO A 57 20.42 7.13 -15.86
N ILE A 58 20.26 6.43 -14.73
CA ILE A 58 19.08 5.63 -14.42
C ILE A 58 18.50 6.06 -13.07
N SER A 59 17.17 6.22 -13.02
CA SER A 59 16.48 6.61 -11.79
C SER A 59 16.25 5.44 -10.83
N LYS A 60 16.26 5.74 -9.53
CA LYS A 60 15.89 4.79 -8.45
C LYS A 60 14.55 4.07 -8.72
N THR A 61 13.58 4.76 -9.33
CA THR A 61 12.26 4.20 -9.64
C THR A 61 12.32 3.18 -10.76
N ALA A 62 13.15 3.40 -11.79
CA ALA A 62 13.39 2.41 -12.84
C ALA A 62 14.07 1.15 -12.28
N VAL A 63 15.09 1.30 -11.41
CA VAL A 63 15.74 0.16 -10.73
C VAL A 63 14.76 -0.60 -9.84
N ALA A 64 13.90 0.10 -9.09
CA ALA A 64 12.90 -0.55 -8.25
C ALA A 64 11.87 -1.33 -9.08
N ALA A 65 11.33 -0.73 -10.14
CA ALA A 65 10.41 -1.41 -11.06
C ALA A 65 11.07 -2.64 -11.70
N TYR A 66 12.32 -2.53 -12.14
CA TYR A 66 13.12 -3.65 -12.64
C TYR A 66 13.25 -4.79 -11.62
N CYS A 67 13.64 -4.50 -10.38
CA CYS A 67 13.79 -5.54 -9.35
C CYS A 67 12.45 -6.22 -9.01
N HIS A 68 11.34 -5.48 -9.06
CA HIS A 68 10.01 -6.04 -8.83
C HIS A 68 9.48 -6.87 -10.02
N GLU A 69 9.67 -6.41 -11.26
CA GLU A 69 9.17 -7.10 -12.46
C GLU A 69 10.08 -8.27 -12.91
N ILE A 70 11.40 -8.14 -12.83
CA ILE A 70 12.37 -9.08 -13.44
C ILE A 70 13.08 -9.97 -12.41
N LEU A 71 13.33 -9.47 -11.20
CA LEU A 71 13.87 -10.30 -10.11
C LEU A 71 12.76 -10.90 -9.23
N GLY A 72 11.50 -10.57 -9.52
CA GLY A 72 10.34 -11.05 -8.75
C GLY A 72 10.42 -10.70 -7.27
N GLU A 73 11.14 -9.63 -6.92
CA GLU A 73 11.60 -9.41 -5.56
C GLU A 73 10.40 -9.15 -4.65
N ILE A 74 10.07 -10.15 -3.84
CA ILE A 74 8.78 -10.30 -3.18
C ILE A 74 8.52 -9.08 -2.32
N VAL A 75 7.67 -8.18 -2.82
CA VAL A 75 7.00 -7.16 -2.03
C VAL A 75 6.10 -7.90 -1.07
N ARG A 76 6.65 -8.34 0.08
CA ARG A 76 5.88 -8.95 1.16
C ARG A 76 4.73 -7.98 1.41
N PRO A 77 3.47 -8.37 1.13
CA PRO A 77 2.34 -7.51 1.41
C PRO A 77 2.45 -7.16 2.88
N ARG A 78 2.55 -5.87 3.20
CA ARG A 78 2.89 -5.38 4.53
C ARG A 78 1.69 -5.63 5.45
N ARG A 79 1.44 -6.92 5.76
CA ARG A 79 0.43 -7.42 6.67
C ARG A 79 0.66 -6.63 7.95
N ARG A 80 -0.23 -5.67 8.20
CA ARG A 80 -0.18 -4.85 9.40
C ARG A 80 -0.13 -5.85 10.55
N PRO A 81 0.91 -5.84 11.40
CA PRO A 81 0.94 -6.74 12.55
C PRO A 81 -0.33 -6.46 13.33
N ASN A 82 -1.22 -7.46 13.39
CA ASN A 82 -2.54 -7.29 13.97
C ASN A 82 -2.33 -6.88 15.43
N ARG A 83 -2.60 -5.61 15.75
CA ARG A 83 -2.29 -5.04 17.06
C ARG A 83 -3.07 -5.86 18.08
N LYS A 84 -2.37 -6.74 18.81
CA LYS A 84 -2.97 -7.58 19.84
C LYS A 84 -3.69 -6.64 20.80
N ARG A 85 -5.02 -6.62 20.70
CA ARG A 85 -5.89 -5.92 21.63
C ARG A 85 -5.74 -6.68 22.95
N PRO A 86 -5.38 -6.04 24.08
CA PRO A 86 -5.38 -6.74 25.35
C PRO A 86 -6.80 -7.29 25.56
N GLY A 87 -6.90 -8.60 25.77
CA GLY A 87 -8.17 -9.23 26.08
C GLY A 87 -8.63 -8.70 27.43
N SER A 88 -9.84 -8.17 27.48
CA SER A 88 -10.55 -7.99 28.74
C SER A 88 -10.68 -9.37 29.39
N VAL A 89 -10.11 -9.53 30.58
CA VAL A 89 -10.33 -10.72 31.40
C VAL A 89 -11.83 -10.87 31.67
N PRO A 90 -12.43 -12.07 31.50
CA PRO A 90 -13.70 -12.35 32.13
C PRO A 90 -13.44 -12.55 33.62
N ASP A 91 -14.16 -11.79 34.43
CA ASP A 91 -14.18 -11.92 35.89
C ASP A 91 -14.82 -13.25 36.32
N THR A 92 -14.22 -13.94 37.28
CA THR A 92 -14.76 -15.12 37.96
C THR A 92 -14.07 -15.31 39.31
N ASP A 93 -14.49 -14.49 40.29
CA ASP A 93 -14.28 -14.66 41.72
C ASP A 93 -15.01 -15.94 42.27
N PRO A 94 -14.86 -16.37 43.55
CA PRO A 94 -13.90 -15.93 44.57
C PRO A 94 -13.25 -17.05 45.43
N ARG A 95 -12.03 -16.81 45.95
CA ARG A 95 -11.51 -17.18 47.31
C ARG A 95 -9.98 -17.16 47.36
N GLY A 96 -9.38 -16.33 48.21
CA GLY A 96 -7.91 -16.31 48.37
C GLY A 96 -7.28 -15.30 49.34
N ARG A 97 -8.01 -14.91 50.41
CA ARG A 97 -7.59 -14.14 51.61
C ARG A 97 -6.15 -13.57 51.70
N GLY A 98 -6.09 -12.24 51.86
CA GLY A 98 -4.98 -11.43 52.38
C GLY A 98 -5.27 -9.94 52.07
N GLU A 99 -5.81 -9.09 52.95
CA GLU A 99 -5.25 -8.60 54.23
C GLU A 99 -3.74 -8.29 54.07
N VAL A 100 -3.23 -7.03 54.11
CA VAL A 100 -3.70 -5.71 54.60
C VAL A 100 -3.04 -4.56 53.76
N THR A 101 -3.32 -3.24 53.83
CA THR A 101 -4.18 -2.37 54.69
C THR A 101 -4.59 -1.05 54.00
N ALA A 102 -5.83 -0.61 54.22
CA ALA A 102 -6.35 0.76 54.45
C ALA A 102 -5.93 2.07 53.70
N THR A 103 -6.95 2.96 53.64
CA THR A 103 -7.00 4.43 53.35
C THR A 103 -7.22 4.86 51.88
N ALA A 104 -8.24 5.67 51.52
CA ALA A 104 -9.42 6.18 52.28
C ALA A 104 -10.59 6.63 51.35
N GLY A 105 -11.84 6.64 51.87
CA GLY A 105 -13.08 7.16 51.22
C GLY A 105 -13.78 6.16 50.27
N ALA A 106 -14.97 5.59 50.47
CA ALA A 106 -16.24 5.99 51.13
C ALA A 106 -16.95 7.18 50.46
N GLU A 107 -18.23 7.13 50.03
CA GLU A 107 -19.22 6.04 49.88
C GLU A 107 -20.28 6.41 48.79
N PRO A 108 -21.22 5.51 48.38
CA PRO A 108 -22.09 5.67 47.18
C PRO A 108 -23.57 6.09 47.48
N VAL A 109 -24.49 5.87 46.51
CA VAL A 109 -26.00 5.95 46.54
C VAL A 109 -26.61 7.34 46.16
N LEU A 110 -27.63 7.52 45.29
CA LEU A 110 -28.32 6.75 44.20
C LEU A 110 -28.87 7.80 43.15
N PRO A 111 -30.04 7.70 42.45
CA PRO A 111 -30.11 7.50 40.99
C PRO A 111 -30.86 8.63 40.23
N ASP A 112 -31.28 8.34 38.97
CA ASP A 112 -32.02 9.21 38.01
C ASP A 112 -31.11 10.23 37.29
N THR A 113 -31.24 10.54 35.99
CA THR A 113 -32.36 10.42 35.03
C THR A 113 -31.93 9.71 33.73
N GLY A 114 -32.87 9.07 33.03
CA GLY A 114 -32.57 8.14 31.93
C GLY A 114 -31.95 8.75 30.66
N ASP A 115 -31.06 7.99 30.03
CA ASP A 115 -30.69 8.15 28.61
C ASP A 115 -31.15 6.90 27.84
N VAL A 116 -31.88 7.12 26.74
CA VAL A 116 -32.50 6.05 25.96
C VAL A 116 -31.41 5.21 25.30
N ALA A 117 -31.40 3.90 25.59
CA ALA A 117 -30.43 2.95 25.04
C ALA A 117 -30.47 2.91 23.51
N ALA A 118 -29.69 3.77 22.86
CA ALA A 118 -29.55 3.81 21.42
C ALA A 118 -28.92 2.49 20.93
N PRO A 119 -29.54 1.77 19.99
CA PRO A 119 -29.06 0.47 19.58
C PRO A 119 -27.65 0.56 18.98
N PRO A 120 -26.79 -0.46 19.18
CA PRO A 120 -25.39 -0.41 18.77
C PRO A 120 -25.28 -0.23 17.26
N ARG A 121 -24.73 0.92 16.83
CA ARG A 121 -24.59 1.26 15.41
C ARG A 121 -23.77 0.18 14.68
N PRO A 122 -24.27 -0.38 13.57
CA PRO A 122 -23.56 -1.44 12.86
C PRO A 122 -22.18 -0.97 12.39
N ARG A 123 -21.18 -1.86 12.51
CA ARG A 123 -19.79 -1.58 12.10
C ARG A 123 -19.61 -1.98 10.64
N GLY A 124 -19.53 -0.97 9.77
CA GLY A 124 -19.31 -1.11 8.33
C GLY A 124 -19.27 0.26 7.65
N PRO A 125 -19.09 0.33 6.32
CA PRO A 125 -19.23 1.57 5.56
C PRO A 125 -20.61 2.19 5.79
N ARG A 126 -20.66 3.46 6.19
CA ARG A 126 -21.93 4.16 6.46
C ARG A 126 -22.45 4.81 5.18
N ILE A 127 -23.53 4.28 4.63
CA ILE A 127 -24.29 4.93 3.55
C ILE A 127 -25.07 6.11 4.15
N ALA A 128 -25.04 7.27 3.50
CA ALA A 128 -25.78 8.44 3.94
C ALA A 128 -27.29 8.25 3.67
N GLN A 129 -28.13 8.61 4.65
CA GLN A 129 -29.58 8.65 4.48
C GLN A 129 -29.98 9.97 3.82
N VAL A 130 -30.20 9.95 2.50
CA VAL A 130 -30.76 11.10 1.79
C VAL A 130 -32.27 11.12 2.04
N ARG A 131 -32.77 12.15 2.72
CA ARG A 131 -34.20 12.44 2.78
C ARG A 131 -34.55 13.27 1.56
N MET A 132 -35.42 12.75 0.69
CA MET A 132 -35.98 13.50 -0.43
C MET A 132 -36.82 14.65 0.13
N LEU A 133 -36.59 15.87 -0.35
CA LEU A 133 -37.50 16.99 -0.10
C LEU A 133 -38.74 16.77 -0.98
N ASN A 134 -39.94 16.88 -0.39
CA ASN A 134 -41.18 16.76 -1.15
C ASN A 134 -41.26 17.87 -2.21
N PRO A 135 -41.70 17.58 -3.44
CA PRO A 135 -41.87 18.60 -4.46
C PRO A 135 -42.96 19.59 -4.01
N GLN A 136 -42.59 20.87 -3.95
CA GLN A 136 -43.51 21.95 -3.67
C GLN A 136 -44.36 22.20 -4.91
N THR A 137 -45.62 21.78 -4.89
CA THR A 137 -46.57 22.03 -5.99
C THR A 137 -46.97 23.50 -6.03
N PRO A 138 -46.92 24.17 -7.19
CA PRO A 138 -47.48 25.51 -7.38
C PRO A 138 -49.02 25.49 -7.42
#